data_AF-A0AAD1GSD1-F1
#
_entry.id   AF-A0AAD1GSD1-F1
#
_cell.length_a   1.000
_cell.length_b   1.000
_cell.length_c   1.000
_cell.angle_alpha   90.00
_cell.angle_beta   90.00
_cell.angle_gamma   90.00
#
_symmetry.space_group_name_H-M   'P 1'
#
loop_
_entity.id
_entity.type
_entity.pdbx_description
1 polymer ?
#
loop_
_entity_poly.entity_id
_entity_poly.type
_entity_poly.pdbx_seq_one_letter_code
_entity_poly.pdbx_strand_id
1 'polypeptide(L)'
;MNAQSQKTVDDTRLDSVTYQDGIMRISYTLTKTSKDEIDSDAFTKDKKALAASVSCDEKGLGQFVKSGLLIKYTINDSSSAPITDFQISKSDCL
;
A
#
# COMPACT_ATOMS: atom_id res chain seq x y z
N MET A 1 25.16 -11.42 9.45
CA MET A 1 25.14 -10.09 8.82
C MET A 1 23.93 -9.36 9.39
N ASN A 2 24.17 -8.37 10.24
CA ASN A 2 23.11 -7.62 10.91
C ASN A 2 22.42 -6.74 9.88
N ALA A 3 21.20 -7.10 9.50
CA ALA A 3 20.36 -6.24 8.68
C ALA A 3 20.15 -4.93 9.43
N GLN A 4 20.71 -3.85 8.89
CA GLN A 4 20.44 -2.50 9.36
C GLN A 4 18.93 -2.31 9.35
N SER A 5 18.34 -2.14 10.54
CA SER A 5 17.01 -1.58 10.68
C SER A 5 17.12 -0.12 10.23
N GLN A 6 17.00 0.10 8.93
CA GLN A 6 16.99 1.45 8.39
C GLN A 6 15.74 2.12 8.96
N LYS A 7 15.97 3.08 9.87
CA LYS A 7 14.98 4.06 10.33
C LYS A 7 14.49 4.81 9.10
N THR A 8 13.45 4.29 8.46
CA THR A 8 12.79 4.93 7.31
C THR A 8 11.27 4.85 7.47
N VAL A 9 10.78 4.98 8.71
CA VAL A 9 9.34 5.10 9.02
C VAL A 9 8.93 6.57 9.22
N ASP A 10 9.87 7.52 9.16
CA ASP A 10 9.57 8.93 9.47
C ASP A 10 8.75 9.65 8.39
N ASP A 11 8.72 9.11 7.16
CA ASP A 11 8.09 9.77 6.00
C ASP A 11 6.77 9.12 5.58
N THR A 12 6.32 8.08 6.28
CA THR A 12 5.07 7.37 5.97
C THR A 12 4.39 6.91 7.25
N ARG A 13 3.18 7.43 7.49
CA ARG A 13 2.32 7.05 8.61
C ARG A 13 1.25 6.09 8.11
N LEU A 14 1.03 4.98 8.82
CA LEU A 14 -0.16 4.15 8.65
C LEU A 14 -1.33 4.82 9.38
N ASP A 15 -2.39 5.18 8.65
CA ASP A 15 -3.56 5.85 9.21
C ASP A 15 -4.59 4.84 9.72
N SER A 16 -4.87 3.79 8.92
CA SER A 16 -5.88 2.79 9.28
C SER A 16 -5.68 1.46 8.57
N VAL A 17 -6.04 0.37 9.25
CA VAL A 17 -6.27 -0.95 8.65
C VAL A 17 -7.65 -1.40 9.08
N THR A 18 -8.56 -1.55 8.12
CA THR A 18 -9.93 -2.00 8.39
C THR A 18 -10.30 -3.16 7.48
N TYR A 19 -11.22 -4.00 7.93
CA TYR A 19 -11.79 -5.06 7.10
C TYR A 19 -13.31 -4.92 7.14
N GLN A 20 -13.90 -4.66 5.99
CA GLN A 20 -15.34 -4.43 5.86
C GLN A 20 -15.80 -4.90 4.48
N ASP A 21 -16.96 -5.56 4.43
CA ASP A 21 -17.60 -6.03 3.18
C ASP A 21 -16.67 -6.93 2.33
N GLY A 22 -15.85 -7.75 2.97
CA GLY A 22 -14.93 -8.66 2.26
C GLY A 22 -13.66 -7.99 1.70
N ILE A 23 -13.44 -6.70 1.99
CA ILE A 23 -12.29 -5.93 1.48
C ILE A 23 -11.47 -5.42 2.67
N MET A 24 -10.17 -5.75 2.65
CA MET A 24 -9.19 -5.13 3.54
C MET A 24 -8.82 -3.75 3.01
N ARG A 25 -8.94 -2.70 3.81
CA ARG A 25 -8.61 -1.32 3.42
C ARG A 25 -7.44 -0.83 4.27
N ILE A 26 -6.40 -0.37 3.61
CA ILE A 26 -5.17 0.12 4.24
C ILE A 26 -4.93 1.54 3.76
N SER A 27 -4.85 2.49 4.70
CA SER A 27 -4.59 3.90 4.41
C SER A 27 -3.24 4.32 4.96
N TYR A 28 -2.45 5.00 4.14
CA TYR A 28 -1.19 5.62 4.52
C TYR A 28 -1.20 7.11 4.21
N THR A 29 -0.36 7.86 4.93
CA THR A 29 -0.07 9.26 4.67
C THR A 29 1.45 9.44 4.51
N LEU A 30 1.89 10.04 3.41
CA LEU A 30 3.26 10.49 3.21
C LEU A 30 3.47 11.80 3.97
N THR A 31 4.16 11.76 5.11
CA THR A 31 4.16 12.88 6.08
C THR A 31 4.92 14.12 5.61
N LYS A 32 5.73 14.01 4.55
CA LYS A 32 6.60 15.09 4.05
C LYS A 32 6.43 15.42 2.57
N THR A 33 5.51 14.76 1.88
CA THR A 33 5.34 14.93 0.43
C THR A 33 4.00 15.57 0.14
N SER A 34 3.93 16.47 -0.83
CA SER A 34 2.66 16.96 -1.39
C SER A 34 2.29 16.15 -2.63
N LYS A 35 1.00 15.92 -2.88
CA LYS A 35 0.56 15.24 -4.10
C LYS A 35 0.98 16.00 -5.37
N ASP A 36 1.11 17.33 -5.29
CA ASP A 36 1.45 18.17 -6.43
C ASP A 36 2.92 18.01 -6.87
N GLU A 37 3.75 17.38 -6.03
CA GLU A 37 5.15 17.04 -6.32
C GLU A 37 5.30 15.64 -6.94
N ILE A 38 4.20 14.90 -7.07
CA ILE A 38 4.18 13.50 -7.50
C ILE A 38 3.49 13.38 -8.87
N ASP A 39 4.14 12.69 -9.80
CA ASP A 39 3.44 12.11 -10.94
C ASP A 39 2.59 10.93 -10.44
N SER A 40 1.28 11.17 -10.29
CA SER A 40 0.33 10.22 -9.73
C SER A 40 0.30 8.90 -10.49
N ASP A 41 0.46 8.90 -11.82
CA ASP A 41 0.34 7.69 -12.63
C ASP A 41 1.56 6.80 -12.46
N ALA A 42 2.76 7.40 -12.56
CA ALA A 42 4.01 6.70 -12.30
C ALA A 42 4.06 6.17 -10.86
N PHE A 43 3.68 7.00 -9.90
CA PHE A 43 3.64 6.63 -8.49
C PHE A 43 2.66 5.49 -8.21
N THR A 44 1.46 5.54 -8.78
CA THR A 44 0.44 4.48 -8.62
C THR A 44 0.96 3.16 -9.15
N LYS A 45 1.60 3.15 -10.33
CA LYS A 45 2.16 1.94 -10.93
C LYS A 45 3.23 1.31 -10.03
N ASP A 46 4.16 2.13 -9.55
CA ASP A 46 5.26 1.68 -8.70
C ASP A 46 4.76 1.14 -7.35
N LYS A 47 3.84 1.88 -6.70
CA LYS A 47 3.27 1.46 -5.41
C LYS A 47 2.38 0.23 -5.55
N LYS A 48 1.61 0.11 -6.63
CA LYS A 48 0.81 -1.08 -6.90
C LYS A 48 1.70 -2.32 -7.09
N ALA A 49 2.80 -2.20 -7.84
CA ALA A 49 3.73 -3.31 -8.02
C ALA A 49 4.39 -3.75 -6.69
N LEU A 50 4.82 -2.78 -5.87
CA LEU A 50 5.36 -3.07 -4.54
C LEU A 50 4.32 -3.73 -3.62
N ALA A 51 3.11 -3.18 -3.56
CA ALA A 51 2.02 -3.70 -2.74
C ALA A 51 1.60 -5.09 -3.19
N ALA A 52 1.59 -5.37 -4.50
CA ALA A 52 1.33 -6.70 -5.04
C ALA A 52 2.37 -7.70 -4.52
N SER A 53 3.68 -7.44 -4.70
CA SER A 53 4.72 -8.35 -4.21
C SER A 53 4.58 -8.60 -2.71
N VAL A 54 4.48 -7.55 -1.89
CA VAL A 54 4.36 -7.73 -0.43
C VAL A 54 3.07 -8.50 -0.07
N SER A 55 1.94 -8.17 -0.69
CA SER A 55 0.66 -8.82 -0.37
C SER A 55 0.61 -10.27 -0.80
N CYS A 56 1.25 -10.62 -1.93
CA CYS A 56 1.22 -11.95 -2.52
C CYS A 56 2.28 -12.90 -1.94
N ASP A 57 3.42 -12.36 -1.50
CA ASP A 57 4.58 -13.14 -1.02
C ASP A 57 4.60 -13.31 0.50
N GLU A 58 3.90 -12.45 1.25
CA GLU A 58 3.77 -12.58 2.70
C GLU A 58 2.97 -13.85 3.06
N LYS A 59 3.48 -14.64 4.01
CA LYS A 59 2.96 -15.98 4.31
C LYS A 59 1.57 -15.97 4.93
N GLY A 60 1.28 -14.98 5.77
CA GLY A 60 -0.02 -14.82 6.43
C GLY A 60 -1.11 -14.27 5.51
N LEU A 61 -0.77 -13.30 4.66
CA LEU A 61 -1.72 -12.55 3.83
C LEU A 61 -1.86 -13.14 2.43
N GLY A 62 -0.76 -13.60 1.83
CA GLY A 62 -0.69 -14.01 0.43
C GLY A 62 -1.61 -15.17 0.08
N GLN A 63 -1.80 -16.13 1.00
CA GLN A 63 -2.76 -17.21 0.77
C GLN A 63 -4.20 -16.71 0.66
N PHE A 64 -4.58 -15.68 1.43
CA PHE A 64 -5.92 -15.10 1.35
C PHE A 64 -6.10 -14.29 0.07
N VAL A 65 -5.11 -13.49 -0.34
CA VAL A 65 -5.17 -12.72 -1.60
C VAL A 65 -5.28 -13.65 -2.80
N LYS A 66 -4.45 -14.71 -2.84
CA LYS A 66 -4.49 -15.75 -3.87
C LYS A 66 -5.81 -16.54 -3.89
N SER A 67 -6.54 -16.54 -2.77
CA SER A 67 -7.86 -17.17 -2.63
C SER A 67 -9.05 -16.23 -2.88
N GLY A 68 -8.80 -14.93 -3.11
CA GLY A 68 -9.84 -13.96 -3.48
C GLY A 68 -10.04 -12.78 -2.52
N LEU A 69 -9.23 -12.66 -1.46
CA LEU A 69 -9.21 -11.44 -0.64
C LEU A 69 -8.80 -10.24 -1.51
N LEU A 70 -9.56 -9.15 -1.40
CA LEU A 70 -9.24 -7.87 -2.01
C LEU A 70 -8.59 -6.95 -0.97
N ILE A 71 -7.49 -6.30 -1.35
CA ILE A 71 -6.83 -5.30 -0.51
C ILE A 71 -6.86 -3.97 -1.26
N LYS A 72 -7.51 -2.98 -0.67
CA LYS A 72 -7.59 -1.62 -1.18
C LYS A 72 -6.58 -0.76 -0.42
N TYR A 73 -5.68 -0.10 -1.16
CA TYR A 73 -4.70 0.83 -0.63
C TYR A 73 -5.11 2.25 -0.98
N THR A 74 -5.06 3.14 0.00
CA THR A 74 -5.14 4.59 -0.20
C THR A 74 -3.87 5.21 0.33
N ILE A 75 -3.20 6.03 -0.49
CA ILE A 75 -2.01 6.77 -0.07
C ILE A 75 -2.34 8.26 -0.20
N ASN A 76 -2.28 8.96 0.92
CA ASN A 76 -2.49 10.39 1.03
C ASN A 76 -1.15 11.13 1.13
N ASP A 77 -1.16 12.40 0.78
CA ASP A 77 -0.04 13.31 0.99
C ASP A 77 -0.05 13.90 2.40
N SER A 78 0.93 14.75 2.70
CA SER A 78 1.10 15.41 4.00
C SER A 78 -0.09 16.27 4.44
N SER A 79 -0.93 16.72 3.50
CA SER A 79 -2.17 17.46 3.76
C SER A 79 -3.39 16.55 3.94
N SER A 80 -3.19 15.23 3.94
CA SER A 80 -4.23 14.19 3.91
C SER A 80 -5.06 14.19 2.61
N ALA A 81 -4.55 14.80 1.54
CA ALA A 81 -5.18 14.71 0.22
C ALA A 81 -4.78 13.38 -0.47
N PRO A 82 -5.70 12.67 -1.13
CA PRO A 82 -5.39 11.41 -1.78
C PRO A 82 -4.42 11.63 -2.96
N ILE A 83 -3.31 10.91 -2.95
CA ILE A 83 -2.39 10.78 -4.09
C ILE A 83 -2.87 9.67 -5.00
N THR A 84 -3.15 8.50 -4.43
CA THR A 84 -3.57 7.33 -5.19
C THR A 84 -4.47 6.41 -4.38
N ASP A 85 -5.32 5.69 -5.12
CA ASP A 85 -6.17 4.63 -4.63
C ASP A 85 -6.09 3.46 -5.62
N PHE A 86 -5.68 2.28 -5.15
CA PHE A 86 -5.60 1.08 -5.98
C PHE A 86 -5.95 -0.18 -5.19
N GLN A 87 -6.32 -1.22 -5.93
CA GLN A 87 -6.68 -2.52 -5.37
C GLN A 87 -5.69 -3.60 -5.82
N ILE A 88 -5.31 -4.45 -4.86
CA ILE A 88 -4.63 -5.73 -5.09
C ILE A 88 -5.68 -6.83 -4.98
N SER A 89 -5.67 -7.72 -5.96
CA SER A 89 -6.56 -8.86 -6.10
C SER A 89 -5.76 -10.10 -6.48
N LYS A 90 -6.44 -11.24 -6.57
CA LYS A 90 -5.84 -12.50 -6.99
C LYS A 90 -5.03 -12.38 -8.30
N SER A 91 -5.50 -11.61 -9.29
CA SER A 91 -4.81 -11.48 -10.58
C SER A 91 -3.49 -10.74 -10.50
N ASP A 92 -3.29 -9.92 -9.45
CA ASP A 92 -2.03 -9.21 -9.22
C ASP A 92 -0.96 -10.13 -8.59
N CYS A 93 -1.32 -11.37 -8.22
CA CYS A 93 -0.42 -12.40 -7.69
C CYS A 93 -0.01 -13.47 -8.73
N LEU A 94 -0.36 -13.28 -10.00
CA LEU A 94 -0.13 -14.24 -11.09
C LEU A 94 1.12 -13.91 -11.90
#